data_AF-A0A381IDQ9-F1
#
_entry.id   AF-A0A381IDQ9-F1
#
_cell.length_a   1.000
_cell.length_b   1.000
_cell.length_c   1.000
_cell.angle_alpha   90.00
_cell.angle_beta   90.00
_cell.angle_gamma   90.00
#
_symmetry.space_group_name_H-M   'P 1'
#
loop_
_entity.id
_entity.type
_entity.pdbx_description
1 polymer ?
#
loop_
_entity_poly.entity_id
_entity_poly.type
_entity_poly.pdbx_seq_one_letter_code
_entity_poly.pdbx_strand_id
1 'polypeptide(L)'
;MEISYVLKDCTFKHNKYSVIEAETWKDKDLDIVVAKGEKFAFQIMLKATEEFNCTIDKSSAISWKGLGNRVRLALNVPNSLENNFSINILGYVQDDTKAFVNDAILRDKDVLVEQYLPQTFWIEGQVPEDFEENNLDIGIDIFKSFGYEDEEKVCTIDVPVKVRNVVLKPLDESKFFLDLWQHPSCLARMYKVELWSDIHFEIVDNYLKELASLGEKVATVIVSDYPWAGQSCYKVYKNPSNLYEYNMVSVSKGLDGKIKCNFESMDRYIGIADKYKMAKEIDLFGLLGNWCAGEFGNPVEGYKDPIRVRYFDEKDKVFKFINNTNDLKEYIGLVLNHLIECGLWDRVRIIADEPNNPEVVKECIEFINSTVGTHQVKYKSATHDQNFLDRAKDEIDDMSINLKLTIQNYKDIESLKKKINDKGGILTWFVCCFPEKPNSFLSSPFVENRIIGWYTYYFGLDGFLRWDYNLWTEDPWKDSSYKFPIWKAGDMFFVYPGKDLKPV
;
A
#
# COMPACT_ATOMS: atom_id res chain seq x y z
N MET A 1 -26.20 0.29 -33.03
CA MET A 1 -25.25 0.71 -31.99
C MET A 1 -24.09 1.50 -32.57
N GLU A 2 -23.95 2.76 -32.17
CA GLU A 2 -22.81 3.63 -32.49
C GLU A 2 -21.87 3.69 -31.28
N ILE A 3 -20.56 3.53 -31.51
CA ILE A 3 -19.53 3.51 -30.46
C ILE A 3 -18.77 4.82 -30.48
N SER A 4 -18.59 5.44 -29.31
CA SER A 4 -17.71 6.59 -29.09
C SER A 4 -16.60 6.19 -28.13
N TYR A 5 -15.37 6.59 -28.45
CA TYR A 5 -14.21 6.34 -27.60
C TYR A 5 -13.32 7.58 -27.50
N VAL A 6 -12.52 7.64 -26.44
CA VAL A 6 -11.47 8.63 -26.26
C VAL A 6 -10.32 8.07 -25.41
N LEU A 7 -9.09 8.50 -25.70
CA LEU A 7 -7.92 8.19 -24.89
C LEU A 7 -7.78 9.20 -23.74
N LYS A 8 -7.30 8.73 -22.59
CA LYS A 8 -7.03 9.58 -21.42
C LYS A 8 -5.69 9.20 -20.80
N ASP A 9 -5.01 10.19 -20.26
CA ASP A 9 -3.82 9.97 -19.42
C ASP A 9 -4.19 9.11 -18.20
N CYS A 10 -3.22 8.34 -17.70
CA CYS A 10 -3.42 7.48 -16.53
C CYS A 10 -3.92 8.24 -15.29
N THR A 11 -3.71 9.56 -15.21
CA THR A 11 -4.17 10.39 -14.10
C THR A 11 -5.66 10.78 -14.14
N PHE A 12 -6.36 10.44 -15.23
CA PHE A 12 -7.80 10.72 -15.35
C PHE A 12 -8.63 9.85 -14.41
N LYS A 13 -9.45 10.48 -13.57
CA LYS A 13 -10.41 9.79 -12.69
C LYS A 13 -11.83 10.06 -13.16
N HIS A 14 -12.56 8.98 -13.45
CA HIS A 14 -13.91 9.03 -13.95
C HIS A 14 -14.93 8.75 -12.84
N ASN A 15 -15.98 9.60 -12.77
CA ASN A 15 -17.15 9.35 -11.96
C ASN A 15 -18.28 8.81 -12.86
N LYS A 16 -18.72 7.56 -12.61
CA LYS A 16 -19.57 6.76 -13.51
C LYS A 16 -20.80 7.50 -14.05
N TYR A 17 -21.45 8.29 -13.20
CA TYR A 17 -22.71 8.96 -13.51
C TYR A 17 -22.54 10.48 -13.73
N SER A 18 -21.30 10.95 -13.80
CA SER A 18 -21.01 12.35 -14.12
C SER A 18 -21.23 12.64 -15.61
N VAL A 19 -21.67 13.86 -15.91
CA VAL A 19 -21.79 14.32 -17.30
C VAL A 19 -20.39 14.61 -17.83
N ILE A 20 -19.99 13.87 -18.87
CA ILE A 20 -18.77 14.17 -19.61
C ILE A 20 -19.09 15.16 -20.72
N GLU A 21 -18.45 16.32 -20.68
CA GLU A 21 -18.59 17.35 -21.70
C GLU A 21 -18.28 16.82 -23.10
N ALA A 22 -19.04 17.27 -24.10
CA ALA A 22 -18.90 16.81 -25.49
C ALA A 22 -17.49 17.03 -26.06
N GLU A 23 -16.79 18.08 -25.61
CA GLU A 23 -15.41 18.38 -26.04
C GLU A 23 -14.42 17.31 -25.59
N THR A 24 -14.66 16.69 -24.43
CA THR A 24 -13.82 15.61 -23.88
C THR A 24 -13.73 14.40 -24.81
N TRP A 25 -14.72 14.20 -25.70
CA TRP A 25 -14.78 13.10 -26.66
C TRP A 25 -14.10 13.41 -28.01
N LYS A 26 -13.69 14.66 -28.24
CA LYS A 26 -13.05 15.08 -29.49
C LYS A 26 -11.53 14.94 -29.45
N ASP A 27 -10.93 15.17 -28.27
CA ASP A 27 -9.49 15.09 -28.07
C ASP A 27 -9.05 13.62 -27.94
N LYS A 28 -8.45 13.09 -29.00
CA LYS A 28 -8.00 11.70 -29.08
C LYS A 28 -6.48 11.56 -29.00
N ASP A 29 -5.74 12.68 -28.93
CA ASP A 29 -4.29 12.65 -28.98
C ASP A 29 -3.72 12.43 -27.58
N LEU A 30 -2.73 11.54 -27.48
CA LEU A 30 -2.03 11.26 -26.24
C LEU A 30 -0.52 11.28 -26.54
N ASP A 31 0.23 12.18 -25.91
CA ASP A 31 1.68 12.24 -26.06
C ASP A 31 2.33 11.37 -24.98
N ILE A 32 2.67 10.13 -25.33
CA ILE A 32 3.37 9.21 -24.43
C ILE A 32 4.86 9.23 -24.75
N VAL A 33 5.68 9.53 -23.74
CA VAL A 33 7.14 9.45 -23.80
C VAL A 33 7.61 8.59 -22.63
N VAL A 34 8.38 7.55 -22.94
CA VAL A 34 8.87 6.60 -21.93
C VAL A 34 10.35 6.31 -22.11
N ALA A 35 11.01 5.93 -21.03
CA ALA A 35 12.33 5.31 -21.03
C ALA A 35 12.22 3.79 -21.21
N LYS A 36 13.33 3.14 -21.58
CA LYS A 36 13.42 1.68 -21.61
C LYS A 36 13.37 1.12 -20.18
N GLY A 37 12.66 0.03 -19.96
CA GLY A 37 12.37 -0.52 -18.64
C GLY A 37 11.25 0.18 -17.88
N GLU A 38 10.73 1.31 -18.38
CA GLU A 38 9.65 2.06 -17.73
C GLU A 38 8.31 1.34 -17.84
N LYS A 39 7.65 1.15 -16.70
CA LYS A 39 6.24 0.75 -16.62
C LYS A 39 5.38 2.01 -16.75
N PHE A 40 4.46 2.03 -17.71
CA PHE A 40 3.59 3.16 -18.00
C PHE A 40 2.17 2.68 -18.25
N ALA A 41 1.22 3.62 -18.21
CA ALA A 41 -0.17 3.33 -18.47
C ALA A 41 -0.91 4.51 -19.06
N PHE A 42 -2.06 4.23 -19.66
CA PHE A 42 -3.07 5.18 -20.10
C PHE A 42 -4.44 4.51 -20.08
N GLN A 43 -5.49 5.25 -20.43
CA GLN A 43 -6.85 4.74 -20.39
C GLN A 43 -7.54 4.91 -21.74
N ILE A 44 -8.42 3.96 -22.08
CA ILE A 44 -9.47 4.16 -23.09
C ILE A 44 -10.82 4.25 -22.38
N MET A 45 -11.58 5.29 -22.70
CA MET A 45 -12.94 5.47 -22.24
C MET A 45 -13.89 5.26 -23.41
N LEU A 46 -14.88 4.40 -23.25
CA LEU A 46 -15.79 3.96 -24.30
C LEU A 46 -17.25 4.03 -23.84
N LYS A 47 -18.13 4.47 -24.73
CA LYS A 47 -19.60 4.42 -24.55
C LYS A 47 -20.26 4.08 -25.87
N ALA A 48 -21.54 3.70 -25.83
CA ALA A 48 -22.33 3.47 -27.03
C ALA A 48 -23.77 3.97 -26.89
N THR A 49 -24.45 4.12 -28.04
CA THR A 49 -25.86 4.53 -28.10
C THR A 49 -26.84 3.44 -27.67
N GLU A 50 -26.36 2.21 -27.44
CA GLU A 50 -27.10 1.05 -26.94
C GLU A 50 -26.26 0.39 -25.84
N GLU A 51 -26.89 -0.39 -24.96
CA GLU A 51 -26.18 -1.23 -23.99
C GLU A 51 -25.44 -2.37 -24.70
N PHE A 52 -24.28 -2.78 -24.17
CA PHE A 52 -23.47 -3.88 -24.72
C PHE A 52 -22.63 -4.58 -23.65
N ASN A 53 -22.29 -5.85 -23.88
CA ASN A 53 -21.25 -6.53 -23.11
C ASN A 53 -19.88 -6.21 -23.71
N CYS A 54 -18.99 -5.60 -22.94
CA CYS A 54 -17.60 -5.39 -23.36
C CYS A 54 -16.74 -6.57 -22.92
N THR A 55 -15.90 -7.10 -23.80
CA THR A 55 -14.89 -8.12 -23.50
C THR A 55 -13.50 -7.57 -23.80
N ILE A 56 -12.49 -7.97 -23.02
CA ILE A 56 -11.09 -7.56 -23.19
C ILE A 56 -10.17 -8.73 -23.55
N ASP A 57 -10.75 -9.90 -23.81
CA ASP A 57 -10.06 -11.12 -24.22
C ASP A 57 -10.81 -11.81 -25.37
N LYS A 58 -10.40 -13.03 -25.71
CA LYS A 58 -11.01 -13.83 -26.79
C LYS A 58 -12.21 -14.67 -26.30
N SER A 59 -12.72 -14.42 -25.10
CA SER A 59 -13.83 -15.20 -24.55
C SER A 59 -15.14 -14.90 -25.27
N SER A 60 -16.05 -15.87 -25.25
CA SER A 60 -17.43 -15.70 -25.69
C SER A 60 -18.34 -15.20 -24.56
N ALA A 61 -17.80 -14.46 -23.58
CA ALA A 61 -18.55 -14.00 -22.43
C ALA A 61 -19.74 -13.11 -22.85
N ILE A 62 -20.89 -13.39 -22.24
CA ILE A 62 -22.14 -12.64 -22.40
C ILE A 62 -22.66 -12.28 -21.01
N SER A 63 -23.35 -11.15 -20.93
CA SER A 63 -23.96 -10.73 -19.67
C SER A 63 -25.19 -11.58 -19.33
N TRP A 64 -25.68 -11.46 -18.09
CA TRP A 64 -26.91 -12.09 -17.62
C TRP A 64 -28.16 -11.67 -18.41
N LYS A 65 -28.08 -10.61 -19.23
CA LYS A 65 -29.18 -10.17 -20.12
C LYS A 65 -29.30 -11.01 -21.40
N GLY A 66 -28.41 -11.98 -21.59
CA GLY A 66 -28.45 -12.91 -22.71
C GLY A 66 -27.74 -12.38 -23.96
N LEU A 67 -28.15 -12.88 -25.11
CA LEU A 67 -27.57 -12.52 -26.40
C LEU A 67 -27.98 -11.09 -26.78
N GLY A 68 -26.99 -10.23 -26.97
CA GLY A 68 -27.19 -8.83 -27.34
C GLY A 68 -25.97 -8.25 -28.03
N ASN A 69 -25.84 -6.92 -28.00
CA ASN A 69 -24.66 -6.24 -28.52
C ASN A 69 -23.42 -6.64 -27.71
N ARG A 70 -22.34 -6.94 -28.43
CA ARG A 70 -21.02 -7.19 -27.86
C ARG A 70 -20.01 -6.23 -28.46
N VAL A 71 -19.10 -5.76 -27.63
CA VAL A 71 -17.90 -5.03 -28.04
C VAL A 71 -16.70 -5.78 -27.51
N ARG A 72 -15.66 -5.94 -28.31
CA ARG A 72 -14.39 -6.52 -27.84
C ARG A 72 -13.28 -5.52 -28.07
N LEU A 73 -12.50 -5.27 -27.03
CA LEU A 73 -11.24 -4.53 -27.10
C LEU A 73 -10.10 -5.53 -27.18
N ALA A 74 -9.19 -5.37 -28.13
CA ALA A 74 -7.97 -6.16 -28.19
C ALA A 74 -6.75 -5.27 -28.43
N LEU A 75 -5.70 -5.52 -27.64
CA LEU A 75 -4.40 -4.93 -27.90
C LEU A 75 -3.78 -5.58 -29.12
N ASN A 76 -3.27 -4.74 -30.01
CA ASN A 76 -2.53 -5.10 -31.20
C ASN A 76 -1.12 -4.50 -31.04
N VAL A 77 -0.25 -5.26 -30.42
CA VAL A 77 1.18 -4.95 -30.23
C VAL A 77 2.02 -6.01 -30.93
N PRO A 78 3.30 -5.75 -31.25
CA PRO A 78 4.19 -6.77 -31.79
C PRO A 78 4.19 -8.04 -30.93
N ASN A 79 4.15 -9.22 -31.55
CA ASN A 79 4.07 -10.52 -30.83
C ASN A 79 5.19 -10.70 -29.79
N SER A 80 6.38 -10.14 -30.03
CA SER A 80 7.50 -10.17 -29.09
C SER A 80 7.24 -9.40 -27.79
N LEU A 81 6.25 -8.51 -27.78
CA LEU A 81 5.89 -7.64 -26.66
C LEU A 81 4.53 -7.99 -26.06
N GLU A 82 3.81 -9.01 -26.55
CA GLU A 82 2.44 -9.31 -26.10
C GLU A 82 2.35 -9.50 -24.57
N ASN A 83 3.37 -10.11 -23.95
CA ASN A 83 3.42 -10.33 -22.50
C ASN A 83 3.80 -9.08 -21.69
N ASN A 84 4.23 -8.00 -22.34
CA ASN A 84 4.61 -6.74 -21.71
C ASN A 84 3.45 -5.77 -21.56
N PHE A 85 2.28 -6.08 -22.15
CA PHE A 85 1.12 -5.21 -22.19
C PHE A 85 -0.12 -5.91 -21.65
N SER A 86 -0.98 -5.15 -21.00
CA SER A 86 -2.29 -5.63 -20.56
C SER A 86 -3.37 -4.57 -20.75
N ILE A 87 -4.60 -5.05 -20.89
CA ILE A 87 -5.81 -4.24 -20.80
C ILE A 87 -6.66 -4.80 -19.67
N ASN A 88 -7.18 -3.92 -18.82
CA ASN A 88 -7.97 -4.25 -17.64
C ASN A 88 -9.19 -3.33 -17.53
N ILE A 89 -10.26 -3.83 -16.94
CA ILE A 89 -11.47 -3.03 -16.72
C ILE A 89 -11.23 -2.17 -15.48
N LEU A 90 -11.47 -0.86 -15.56
CA LEU A 90 -11.48 -0.03 -14.37
C LEU A 90 -12.85 -0.13 -13.68
N GLY A 91 -12.84 -0.75 -12.51
CA GLY A 91 -13.98 -0.94 -11.65
C GLY A 91 -14.37 0.35 -10.92
N TYR A 92 -15.66 0.47 -10.60
CA TYR A 92 -16.17 1.60 -9.83
C TYR A 92 -16.47 1.20 -8.40
N VAL A 93 -16.08 2.05 -7.47
CA VAL A 93 -16.32 1.91 -6.03
C VAL A 93 -17.00 3.17 -5.49
N GLN A 94 -17.71 3.06 -4.38
CA GLN A 94 -18.35 4.22 -3.74
C GLN A 94 -17.35 4.96 -2.84
N ASP A 95 -17.25 6.28 -3.04
CA ASP A 95 -16.58 7.17 -2.09
C ASP A 95 -17.51 7.59 -0.94
N ASP A 96 -17.02 8.47 -0.05
CA ASP A 96 -17.82 8.99 1.08
C ASP A 96 -19.06 9.79 0.66
N THR A 97 -19.07 10.34 -0.56
CA THR A 97 -20.22 11.06 -1.13
C THR A 97 -21.24 10.13 -1.78
N LYS A 98 -20.96 8.83 -1.80
CA LYS A 98 -21.70 7.78 -2.52
C LYS A 98 -21.61 7.90 -4.04
N ALA A 99 -20.68 8.71 -4.54
CA ALA A 99 -20.34 8.74 -5.95
C ALA A 99 -19.57 7.47 -6.32
N PHE A 100 -19.85 6.93 -7.51
CA PHE A 100 -19.12 5.80 -8.06
C PHE A 100 -17.91 6.33 -8.84
N VAL A 101 -16.72 6.19 -8.26
CA VAL A 101 -15.45 6.61 -8.85
C VAL A 101 -14.68 5.40 -9.34
N ASN A 102 -14.03 5.52 -10.49
CA ASN A 102 -13.14 4.45 -10.95
C ASN A 102 -11.89 4.41 -10.07
N ASP A 103 -11.48 3.22 -9.66
CA ASP A 103 -10.32 3.06 -8.76
C ASP A 103 -9.65 1.69 -8.94
N ALA A 104 -10.42 0.60 -8.79
CA ALA A 104 -9.90 -0.76 -8.88
C ALA A 104 -9.54 -1.16 -10.33
N ILE A 105 -8.35 -1.72 -10.53
CA ILE A 105 -7.93 -2.33 -11.81
C ILE A 105 -8.37 -3.80 -11.81
N LEU A 106 -9.56 -4.08 -12.35
CA LEU A 106 -10.18 -5.38 -12.24
C LEU A 106 -9.49 -6.45 -13.10
N ARG A 107 -9.55 -7.69 -12.62
CA ARG A 107 -9.10 -8.90 -13.35
C ARG A 107 -10.22 -9.53 -14.19
N ASP A 108 -11.47 -9.11 -14.02
CA ASP A 108 -12.61 -9.52 -14.84
C ASP A 108 -12.33 -9.32 -16.33
N LYS A 109 -12.88 -10.21 -17.16
CA LYS A 109 -12.65 -10.21 -18.61
C LYS A 109 -13.78 -9.59 -19.41
N ASP A 110 -14.90 -9.32 -18.74
CA ASP A 110 -16.05 -8.68 -19.34
C ASP A 110 -16.82 -7.79 -18.36
N VAL A 111 -17.55 -6.83 -18.92
CA VAL A 111 -18.41 -5.91 -18.18
C VAL A 111 -19.59 -5.49 -19.03
N LEU A 112 -20.79 -5.48 -18.42
CA LEU A 112 -21.97 -4.90 -19.03
C LEU A 112 -21.89 -3.36 -18.97
N VAL A 113 -21.82 -2.71 -20.12
CA VAL A 113 -21.76 -1.26 -20.24
C VAL A 113 -23.15 -0.71 -20.57
N GLU A 114 -23.67 0.09 -19.65
CA GLU A 114 -24.99 0.72 -19.75
C GLU A 114 -25.05 1.73 -20.92
N GLN A 115 -26.24 1.86 -21.52
CA GLN A 115 -26.48 2.78 -22.62
C GLN A 115 -26.05 4.22 -22.27
N TYR A 116 -25.29 4.86 -23.16
CA TYR A 116 -24.72 6.21 -23.03
C TYR A 116 -23.72 6.43 -21.87
N LEU A 117 -23.55 5.48 -20.96
CA LEU A 117 -22.62 5.63 -19.85
C LEU A 117 -21.20 5.22 -20.25
N PRO A 118 -20.17 5.98 -19.86
CA PRO A 118 -18.79 5.64 -20.15
C PRO A 118 -18.29 4.50 -19.26
N GLN A 119 -17.57 3.57 -19.86
CA GLN A 119 -16.71 2.61 -19.18
C GLN A 119 -15.25 2.94 -19.49
N THR A 120 -14.38 2.88 -18.47
CA THR A 120 -12.94 3.10 -18.63
C THR A 120 -12.19 1.77 -18.54
N PHE A 121 -11.10 1.65 -19.31
CA PHE A 121 -10.22 0.49 -19.32
C PHE A 121 -8.79 0.99 -19.18
N TRP A 122 -8.02 0.33 -18.32
CA TRP A 122 -6.62 0.60 -18.07
C TRP A 122 -5.77 -0.17 -19.07
N ILE A 123 -4.94 0.52 -19.84
CA ILE A 123 -3.90 -0.10 -20.66
C ILE A 123 -2.57 0.15 -19.98
N GLU A 124 -1.85 -0.91 -19.70
CA GLU A 124 -0.54 -0.89 -19.06
C GLU A 124 0.50 -1.53 -19.96
N GLY A 125 1.73 -1.01 -19.92
CA GLY A 125 2.84 -1.49 -20.70
C GLY A 125 4.17 -1.33 -20.00
N GLN A 126 5.14 -2.17 -20.35
CA GLN A 126 6.54 -1.97 -20.00
C GLN A 126 7.43 -2.17 -21.22
N VAL A 127 8.13 -1.11 -21.63
CA VAL A 127 9.09 -1.20 -22.74
C VAL A 127 10.32 -2.00 -22.27
N PRO A 128 10.75 -3.06 -22.98
CA PRO A 128 11.96 -3.81 -22.61
C PRO A 128 13.21 -2.93 -22.53
N GLU A 129 14.15 -3.29 -21.66
CA GLU A 129 15.42 -2.56 -21.49
C GLU A 129 16.29 -2.54 -22.76
N ASP A 130 16.18 -3.61 -23.56
CA ASP A 130 16.91 -3.83 -24.81
C ASP A 130 16.13 -3.36 -26.06
N PHE A 131 15.00 -2.68 -25.89
CA PHE A 131 14.21 -2.17 -27.02
C PHE A 131 15.06 -1.24 -27.91
N GLU A 132 15.19 -1.57 -29.20
CA GLU A 132 16.14 -0.88 -30.10
C GLU A 132 15.54 0.35 -30.80
N GLU A 133 14.23 0.40 -30.94
CA GLU A 133 13.54 1.45 -31.69
C GLU A 133 13.26 2.70 -30.83
N ASN A 134 12.96 3.81 -31.50
CA ASN A 134 12.62 5.08 -30.85
C ASN A 134 11.10 5.31 -30.75
N ASN A 135 10.30 4.47 -31.39
CA ASN A 135 8.84 4.56 -31.34
C ASN A 135 8.27 3.15 -31.20
N LEU A 136 7.16 3.04 -30.49
CA LEU A 136 6.33 1.85 -30.40
C LEU A 136 4.88 2.26 -30.63
N ASP A 137 4.22 1.65 -31.61
CA ASP A 137 2.80 1.88 -31.84
C ASP A 137 1.99 0.80 -31.14
N ILE A 138 1.10 1.22 -30.24
CA ILE A 138 0.13 0.35 -29.58
C ILE A 138 -1.20 0.49 -30.31
N GLY A 139 -1.64 -0.58 -30.96
CA GLY A 139 -2.98 -0.64 -31.56
C GLY A 139 -4.02 -1.10 -30.53
N ILE A 140 -5.19 -0.46 -30.53
CA ILE A 140 -6.38 -0.95 -29.81
C ILE A 140 -7.46 -1.21 -30.85
N ASP A 141 -7.72 -2.48 -31.12
CA ASP A 141 -8.77 -2.90 -32.03
C ASP A 141 -10.11 -2.92 -31.29
N ILE A 142 -11.11 -2.24 -31.88
CA ILE A 142 -12.50 -2.30 -31.43
C ILE A 142 -13.28 -3.17 -32.39
N PHE A 143 -13.88 -4.23 -31.87
CA PHE A 143 -14.78 -5.11 -32.60
C PHE A 143 -16.21 -5.00 -32.07
N LYS A 144 -17.17 -5.32 -32.94
CA LYS A 144 -18.59 -5.36 -32.62
C LYS A 144 -19.20 -6.66 -33.14
N SER A 145 -20.14 -7.22 -32.38
CA SER A 145 -21.04 -8.26 -32.89
C SER A 145 -22.41 -8.20 -32.21
N PHE A 146 -23.38 -8.95 -32.73
CA PHE A 146 -24.71 -9.10 -32.15
C PHE A 146 -25.15 -10.57 -32.16
N GLY A 147 -25.48 -11.13 -31.00
CA GLY A 147 -25.93 -12.51 -30.89
C GLY A 147 -24.95 -13.54 -31.48
N TYR A 148 -25.33 -14.17 -32.60
CA TYR A 148 -24.54 -15.16 -33.32
C TYR A 148 -23.88 -14.62 -34.60
N GLU A 149 -24.05 -13.33 -34.89
CA GLU A 149 -23.46 -12.72 -36.08
C GLU A 149 -21.93 -12.68 -35.97
N ASP A 150 -21.27 -12.67 -37.14
CA ASP A 150 -19.83 -12.55 -37.23
C ASP A 150 -19.37 -11.25 -36.56
N GLU A 151 -18.17 -11.31 -36.01
CA GLU A 151 -17.55 -10.14 -35.41
C GLU A 151 -16.94 -9.24 -36.49
N GLU A 152 -17.31 -7.95 -36.44
CA GLU A 152 -16.83 -6.93 -37.37
C GLU A 152 -15.83 -6.02 -36.66
N LYS A 153 -14.69 -5.77 -37.29
CA LYS A 153 -13.72 -4.77 -36.81
C LYS A 153 -14.24 -3.36 -37.14
N VAL A 154 -14.50 -2.57 -36.11
CA VAL A 154 -15.01 -1.19 -36.22
C VAL A 154 -13.87 -0.24 -36.56
N CYS A 155 -12.78 -0.29 -35.80
CA CYS A 155 -11.57 0.50 -36.04
C CYS A 155 -10.34 -0.07 -35.31
N THR A 156 -9.17 0.43 -35.67
CA THR A 156 -7.95 0.38 -34.85
C THR A 156 -7.69 1.79 -34.32
N ILE A 157 -7.32 1.92 -33.06
CA ILE A 157 -6.80 3.15 -32.47
C ILE A 157 -5.30 3.00 -32.34
N ASP A 158 -4.52 3.82 -33.03
CA ASP A 158 -3.07 3.81 -32.94
C ASP A 158 -2.61 4.80 -31.86
N VAL A 159 -1.83 4.31 -30.90
CA VAL A 159 -1.27 5.11 -29.80
C VAL A 159 0.25 5.13 -29.95
N PRO A 160 0.83 6.22 -30.49
CA PRO A 160 2.28 6.32 -30.67
C PRO A 160 2.98 6.57 -29.33
N VAL A 161 3.95 5.72 -29.00
CA VAL A 161 4.79 5.84 -27.80
C VAL A 161 6.21 6.19 -28.21
N LYS A 162 6.71 7.35 -27.77
CA LYS A 162 8.09 7.78 -28.02
C LYS A 162 9.01 7.15 -26.98
N VAL A 163 9.92 6.29 -27.42
CA VAL A 163 10.90 5.63 -26.54
C VAL A 163 12.20 6.44 -26.53
N ARG A 164 12.64 6.83 -25.33
CA ARG A 164 13.90 7.52 -25.10
C ARG A 164 15.01 6.49 -24.89
N ASN A 165 16.18 6.76 -25.47
CA ASN A 165 17.37 5.93 -25.29
C ASN A 165 18.03 6.15 -23.91
N VAL A 166 17.25 5.90 -22.86
CA VAL A 166 17.66 5.88 -21.45
C VAL A 166 17.04 4.62 -20.86
N VAL A 167 17.83 3.84 -20.13
CA VAL A 167 17.36 2.63 -19.44
C VAL A 167 17.12 2.99 -17.97
N LEU A 168 15.87 2.82 -17.51
CA LEU A 168 15.56 2.92 -16.09
C LEU A 168 16.08 1.69 -15.37
N LYS A 169 16.66 1.91 -14.20
CA LYS A 169 17.06 0.81 -13.34
C LYS A 169 15.83 0.12 -12.75
N PRO A 170 15.92 -1.18 -12.46
CA PRO A 170 14.93 -1.88 -11.66
C PRO A 170 14.59 -1.13 -10.36
N LEU A 171 13.33 -1.22 -9.93
CA LEU A 171 12.86 -0.49 -8.75
C LEU A 171 13.51 -0.98 -7.43
N ASP A 172 14.00 -2.22 -7.36
CA ASP A 172 14.78 -2.71 -6.21
C ASP A 172 16.13 -1.96 -6.07
N GLU A 173 16.70 -1.46 -7.17
CA GLU A 173 17.87 -0.58 -7.21
C GLU A 173 17.56 0.92 -7.11
N SER A 174 16.27 1.30 -7.13
CA SER A 174 15.87 2.70 -7.00
C SER A 174 16.35 3.31 -5.69
N LYS A 175 16.72 4.59 -5.76
CA LYS A 175 17.05 5.42 -4.60
C LYS A 175 15.80 5.92 -3.87
N PHE A 176 14.64 5.87 -4.51
CA PHE A 176 13.38 6.29 -3.89
C PHE A 176 13.02 5.29 -2.78
N PHE A 177 12.98 5.78 -1.54
CA PHE A 177 12.68 4.97 -0.37
C PHE A 177 11.17 4.95 -0.12
N LEU A 178 10.49 3.96 -0.69
CA LEU A 178 9.05 3.75 -0.48
C LEU A 178 8.82 2.90 0.78
N ASP A 179 7.92 3.37 1.64
CA ASP A 179 7.50 2.72 2.86
C ASP A 179 5.97 2.75 2.98
N LEU A 180 5.30 1.65 2.64
CA LEU A 180 3.85 1.47 2.74
C LEU A 180 3.54 0.40 3.79
N TRP A 181 3.01 0.80 4.94
CA TRP A 181 2.87 -0.14 6.05
C TRP A 181 1.89 -1.28 5.76
N GLN A 182 2.35 -2.50 6.03
CA GLN A 182 1.60 -3.71 5.76
C GLN A 182 0.79 -4.15 6.98
N HIS A 183 -0.43 -4.63 6.75
CA HIS A 183 -1.37 -5.04 7.81
C HIS A 183 -1.70 -6.53 7.67
N PRO A 184 -0.79 -7.43 8.11
CA PRO A 184 -0.93 -8.88 7.87
C PRO A 184 -2.13 -9.49 8.61
N SER A 185 -2.47 -9.01 9.81
CA SER A 185 -3.67 -9.52 10.50
C SER A 185 -4.95 -9.18 9.74
N CYS A 186 -4.96 -8.06 8.99
CA CYS A 186 -6.05 -7.71 8.09
C CYS A 186 -6.22 -8.75 6.96
N LEU A 187 -5.12 -9.28 6.40
CA LEU A 187 -5.17 -10.32 5.37
C LEU A 187 -5.88 -11.58 5.88
N ALA A 188 -5.44 -12.14 7.01
CA ALA A 188 -6.08 -13.32 7.60
C ALA A 188 -7.58 -13.10 7.84
N ARG A 189 -7.94 -11.92 8.36
CA ARG A 189 -9.32 -11.56 8.68
C ARG A 189 -10.20 -11.46 7.43
N MET A 190 -9.72 -10.74 6.40
CA MET A 190 -10.45 -10.51 5.16
C MET A 190 -10.74 -11.82 4.42
N TYR A 191 -9.75 -12.71 4.37
CA TYR A 191 -9.87 -14.02 3.71
C TYR A 191 -10.44 -15.12 4.62
N LYS A 192 -10.74 -14.81 5.88
CA LYS A 192 -11.33 -15.72 6.87
C LYS A 192 -10.49 -17.00 7.06
N VAL A 193 -9.18 -16.84 7.11
CA VAL A 193 -8.22 -17.92 7.36
C VAL A 193 -7.60 -17.79 8.74
N GLU A 194 -7.06 -18.89 9.26
CA GLU A 194 -6.35 -18.87 10.53
C GLU A 194 -5.08 -18.02 10.43
N LEU A 195 -4.90 -17.11 11.39
CA LEU A 195 -3.73 -16.25 11.47
C LEU A 195 -2.46 -17.11 11.60
N TRP A 196 -1.46 -16.83 10.76
CA TRP A 196 -0.18 -17.56 10.66
C TRP A 196 -0.25 -19.00 10.14
N SER A 197 -1.39 -19.44 9.61
CA SER A 197 -1.48 -20.71 8.87
C SER A 197 -0.75 -20.67 7.52
N ASP A 198 -0.54 -21.82 6.90
CA ASP A 198 0.08 -21.89 5.57
C ASP A 198 -0.67 -21.11 4.50
N ILE A 199 -2.00 -21.16 4.52
CA ILE A 199 -2.81 -20.38 3.57
C ILE A 199 -2.77 -18.89 3.86
N HIS A 200 -2.60 -18.48 5.12
CA HIS A 200 -2.35 -17.08 5.44
C HIS A 200 -1.02 -16.61 4.83
N PHE A 201 0.03 -17.42 4.92
CA PHE A 201 1.31 -17.08 4.32
C PHE A 201 1.33 -17.14 2.78
N GLU A 202 0.46 -17.92 2.15
CA GLU A 202 0.23 -17.84 0.70
C GLU A 202 -0.33 -16.46 0.31
N ILE A 203 -1.30 -15.95 1.08
CA ILE A 203 -1.85 -14.60 0.87
C ILE A 203 -0.77 -13.55 1.12
N VAL A 204 -0.01 -13.64 2.22
CA VAL A 204 1.11 -12.72 2.50
C VAL A 204 2.11 -12.69 1.34
N ASP A 205 2.51 -13.85 0.82
CA ASP A 205 3.43 -13.95 -0.32
C ASP A 205 2.89 -13.25 -1.57
N ASN A 206 1.62 -13.44 -1.89
CA ASN A 206 0.96 -12.77 -3.02
C ASN A 206 0.95 -11.23 -2.86
N TYR A 207 0.65 -10.72 -1.66
CA TYR A 207 0.54 -9.29 -1.40
C TYR A 207 1.90 -8.59 -1.33
N LEU A 208 2.89 -9.22 -0.69
CA LEU A 208 4.25 -8.68 -0.62
C LEU A 208 4.96 -8.73 -1.97
N LYS A 209 4.65 -9.71 -2.83
CA LYS A 209 5.14 -9.75 -4.20
C LYS A 209 4.71 -8.50 -4.99
N GLU A 210 3.42 -8.16 -4.93
CA GLU A 210 2.89 -6.99 -5.64
C GLU A 210 3.49 -5.70 -5.07
N LEU A 211 3.53 -5.59 -3.74
CA LEU A 211 4.11 -4.43 -3.06
C LEU A 211 5.59 -4.21 -3.41
N ALA A 212 6.39 -5.28 -3.44
CA ALA A 212 7.78 -5.22 -3.87
C ALA A 212 7.93 -4.70 -5.31
N SER A 213 6.98 -5.04 -6.21
CA SER A 213 6.98 -4.57 -7.59
C SER A 213 6.76 -3.06 -7.72
N LEU A 214 6.19 -2.42 -6.69
CA LEU A 214 6.03 -0.96 -6.60
C LEU A 214 7.30 -0.25 -6.08
N GLY A 215 8.33 -1.00 -5.69
CA GLY A 215 9.59 -0.47 -5.21
C GLY A 215 9.71 -0.32 -3.70
N GLU A 216 8.82 -0.95 -2.91
CA GLU A 216 8.85 -0.99 -1.45
C GLU A 216 10.24 -1.33 -0.89
N LYS A 217 10.61 -0.68 0.23
CA LYS A 217 11.91 -0.85 0.92
C LYS A 217 11.81 -1.33 2.37
N VAL A 218 10.60 -1.41 2.92
CA VAL A 218 10.38 -1.66 4.35
C VAL A 218 9.48 -2.88 4.56
N ALA A 219 9.89 -3.76 5.47
CA ALA A 219 9.03 -4.81 6.00
C ALA A 219 8.46 -4.39 7.36
N THR A 220 7.14 -4.28 7.46
CA THR A 220 6.38 -4.01 8.69
C THR A 220 6.26 -5.27 9.54
N VAL A 221 6.89 -5.28 10.72
CA VAL A 221 6.90 -6.43 11.63
C VAL A 221 6.26 -6.03 12.97
N ILE A 222 5.22 -6.75 13.36
CA ILE A 222 4.44 -6.46 14.57
C ILE A 222 4.93 -7.34 15.73
N VAL A 223 5.55 -6.73 16.74
CA VAL A 223 6.15 -7.46 17.88
C VAL A 223 5.47 -7.15 19.22
N SER A 224 4.25 -6.60 19.20
CA SER A 224 3.36 -6.52 20.35
C SER A 224 1.91 -6.61 19.88
N ASP A 225 1.01 -7.01 20.76
CA ASP A 225 -0.42 -7.01 20.47
C ASP A 225 -0.97 -5.58 20.46
N TYR A 226 -1.76 -5.25 19.44
CA TYR A 226 -2.51 -4.01 19.38
C TYR A 226 -1.65 -2.73 19.50
N PRO A 227 -0.54 -2.58 18.74
CA PRO A 227 0.35 -1.43 18.87
C PRO A 227 -0.40 -0.10 18.65
N TRP A 228 -1.30 -0.06 17.67
CA TRP A 228 -2.17 1.09 17.40
C TRP A 228 -3.52 1.07 18.15
N ALA A 229 -3.73 0.17 19.11
CA ALA A 229 -5.00 0.01 19.82
C ALA A 229 -6.23 -0.14 18.89
N GLY A 230 -6.03 -0.82 17.76
CA GLY A 230 -7.03 -0.95 16.69
C GLY A 230 -7.46 0.39 16.10
N GLN A 231 -6.64 1.42 16.27
CA GLN A 231 -6.94 2.82 15.95
C GLN A 231 -8.30 3.26 16.49
N SER A 232 -8.67 2.85 17.70
CA SER A 232 -10.01 3.12 18.27
C SER A 232 -11.19 2.55 17.46
N CYS A 233 -10.99 1.47 16.69
CA CYS A 233 -12.06 0.85 15.89
C CYS A 233 -13.25 0.37 16.72
N TYR A 234 -12.99 -0.03 17.97
CA TYR A 234 -14.01 -0.41 18.96
C TYR A 234 -14.96 0.73 19.37
N LYS A 235 -14.67 1.98 18.95
CA LYS A 235 -15.55 3.14 19.14
C LYS A 235 -16.35 3.48 17.88
N VAL A 236 -16.13 2.79 16.77
CA VAL A 236 -16.77 3.05 15.48
C VAL A 236 -17.88 2.03 15.25
N TYR A 237 -19.12 2.43 15.55
CA TYR A 237 -20.30 1.58 15.39
C TYR A 237 -20.92 1.63 13.98
N LYS A 238 -20.59 2.66 13.20
CA LYS A 238 -21.00 2.79 11.79
C LYS A 238 -19.95 2.11 10.92
N ASN A 239 -20.35 1.14 10.09
CA ASN A 239 -19.43 0.28 9.34
C ASN A 239 -18.34 -0.36 10.24
N PRO A 240 -18.76 -1.11 11.29
CA PRO A 240 -17.83 -1.66 12.27
C PRO A 240 -16.81 -2.56 11.57
N SER A 241 -15.55 -2.19 11.69
CA SER A 241 -14.42 -2.88 11.06
C SER A 241 -13.37 -3.12 12.14
N ASN A 242 -12.89 -4.35 12.26
CA ASN A 242 -11.81 -4.67 13.18
C ASN A 242 -10.50 -4.18 12.56
N LEU A 243 -9.64 -3.44 13.29
CA LEU A 243 -8.36 -2.92 12.79
C LEU A 243 -7.18 -3.32 13.70
N TYR A 244 -7.33 -4.37 14.49
CA TYR A 244 -6.29 -4.86 15.38
C TYR A 244 -5.23 -5.67 14.63
N GLU A 245 -3.97 -5.34 14.90
CA GLU A 245 -2.80 -6.15 14.56
C GLU A 245 -2.32 -6.92 15.80
N TYR A 246 -1.80 -8.12 15.57
CA TYR A 246 -1.40 -9.06 16.63
C TYR A 246 0.10 -9.33 16.58
N ASN A 247 0.65 -9.71 17.72
CA ASN A 247 2.06 -10.06 17.82
C ASN A 247 2.41 -11.24 16.89
N MET A 248 3.43 -11.06 16.05
CA MET A 248 3.98 -12.12 15.20
C MET A 248 4.80 -13.15 16.01
N VAL A 249 5.25 -12.77 17.21
CA VAL A 249 6.00 -13.65 18.11
C VAL A 249 5.03 -14.32 19.08
N SER A 250 4.98 -15.64 19.05
CA SER A 250 4.21 -16.40 20.04
C SER A 250 4.99 -16.48 21.35
N VAL A 251 4.35 -16.15 22.47
CA VAL A 251 5.01 -16.04 23.77
C VAL A 251 4.40 -17.02 24.77
N SER A 252 5.24 -17.73 25.51
CA SER A 252 4.83 -18.51 26.68
C SER A 252 5.71 -18.20 27.89
N LYS A 253 5.19 -18.51 29.09
CA LYS A 253 5.95 -18.46 30.34
C LYS A 253 6.10 -19.88 30.88
N GLY A 254 7.35 -20.33 30.97
CA GLY A 254 7.69 -21.69 31.38
C GLY A 254 7.36 -21.98 32.84
N LEU A 255 7.36 -23.26 33.21
CA LEU A 255 7.25 -23.68 34.63
C LEU A 255 8.38 -23.13 35.52
N ASP A 256 9.52 -22.77 34.92
CA ASP A 256 10.65 -22.10 35.57
C ASP A 256 10.46 -20.59 35.74
N GLY A 257 9.35 -20.04 35.24
CA GLY A 257 9.02 -18.63 35.30
C GLY A 257 9.71 -17.77 34.25
N LYS A 258 10.39 -18.35 33.26
CA LYS A 258 11.07 -17.61 32.18
C LYS A 258 10.18 -17.41 30.97
N ILE A 259 10.44 -16.34 30.22
CA ILE A 259 9.76 -16.09 28.95
C ILE A 259 10.38 -16.97 27.87
N LYS A 260 9.53 -17.56 27.03
CA LYS A 260 9.91 -18.31 25.83
C LYS A 260 9.20 -17.70 24.63
N CYS A 261 9.93 -17.55 23.53
CA CYS A 261 9.41 -17.01 22.28
C CYS A 261 9.52 -18.06 21.17
N ASN A 262 8.49 -18.15 20.34
CA ASN A 262 8.57 -18.79 19.03
C ASN A 262 8.47 -17.70 17.95
N PHE A 263 9.52 -17.62 17.13
CA PHE A 263 9.72 -16.60 16.10
C PHE A 263 9.29 -17.05 14.69
N GLU A 264 8.80 -18.28 14.52
CA GLU A 264 8.50 -18.88 13.21
C GLU A 264 7.67 -17.99 12.28
N SER A 265 6.59 -17.38 12.79
CA SER A 265 5.73 -16.51 11.98
C SER A 265 6.44 -15.22 11.56
N MET A 266 7.22 -14.62 12.46
CA MET A 266 8.02 -13.43 12.18
C MET A 266 9.10 -13.72 11.14
N ASP A 267 9.83 -14.83 11.31
CA ASP A 267 10.91 -15.25 10.41
C ASP A 267 10.38 -15.58 9.02
N ARG A 268 9.23 -16.27 8.94
CA ARG A 268 8.58 -16.57 7.66
C ARG A 268 8.12 -15.32 6.93
N TYR A 269 7.57 -14.33 7.65
CA TYR A 269 7.19 -13.05 7.07
C TYR A 269 8.40 -12.30 6.50
N ILE A 270 9.47 -12.15 7.30
CA ILE A 270 10.71 -11.50 6.88
C ILE A 270 11.33 -12.25 5.68
N GLY A 271 11.33 -13.58 5.70
CA GLY A 271 11.84 -14.41 4.60
C GLY A 271 11.10 -14.21 3.29
N ILE A 272 9.77 -13.99 3.32
CA ILE A 272 8.99 -13.62 2.13
C ILE A 272 9.38 -12.22 1.64
N ALA A 273 9.51 -11.25 2.54
CA ALA A 273 9.94 -9.90 2.17
C ALA A 273 11.36 -9.89 1.54
N ASP A 274 12.25 -10.76 2.02
CA ASP A 274 13.59 -10.96 1.46
C ASP A 274 13.59 -11.65 0.10
N LYS A 275 12.73 -12.67 -0.08
CA LYS A 275 12.54 -13.34 -1.37
C LYS A 275 12.24 -12.34 -2.48
N TYR A 276 11.53 -11.26 -2.18
CA TYR A 276 11.19 -10.19 -3.12
C TYR A 276 12.09 -8.94 -3.02
N LYS A 277 13.15 -8.98 -2.21
CA LYS A 277 14.13 -7.90 -2.00
C LYS A 277 13.50 -6.56 -1.57
N MET A 278 12.37 -6.61 -0.88
CA MET A 278 11.68 -5.41 -0.39
C MET A 278 12.06 -5.03 1.05
N ALA A 279 12.78 -5.88 1.78
CA ALA A 279 13.19 -5.61 3.16
C ALA A 279 14.60 -4.97 3.24
N LYS A 280 14.80 -3.78 2.66
CA LYS A 280 16.05 -3.02 2.95
C LYS A 280 16.07 -2.51 4.39
N GLU A 281 14.90 -2.34 4.97
CA GLU A 281 14.64 -2.00 6.36
C GLU A 281 13.57 -2.96 6.93
N ILE A 282 13.68 -3.30 8.21
CA ILE A 282 12.65 -3.99 8.98
C ILE A 282 12.21 -3.04 10.10
N ASP A 283 10.94 -2.66 10.07
CA ASP A 283 10.32 -1.80 11.06
C ASP A 283 9.58 -2.64 12.11
N LEU A 284 10.10 -2.64 13.34
CA LEU A 284 9.49 -3.28 14.49
C LEU A 284 8.49 -2.32 15.13
N PHE A 285 7.20 -2.57 14.90
CA PHE A 285 6.11 -1.89 15.59
C PHE A 285 5.75 -2.60 16.89
N GLY A 286 5.41 -1.81 17.91
CA GLY A 286 4.91 -2.34 19.17
C GLY A 286 5.87 -2.26 20.36
N LEU A 287 7.09 -1.78 20.15
CA LEU A 287 8.08 -1.56 21.22
C LEU A 287 8.22 -0.10 21.63
N LEU A 288 7.73 0.84 20.82
CA LEU A 288 7.83 2.27 21.06
C LEU A 288 6.66 3.00 20.40
N GLY A 289 6.10 3.98 21.11
CA GLY A 289 5.02 4.82 20.62
C GLY A 289 3.67 4.11 20.53
N ASN A 290 3.35 3.13 21.39
CA ASN A 290 2.08 2.43 21.31
C ASN A 290 0.90 3.33 21.73
N TRP A 291 -0.24 3.16 21.07
CA TRP A 291 -1.37 4.07 21.20
C TRP A 291 -2.29 3.74 22.40
N CYS A 292 -3.03 4.78 22.82
CA CYS A 292 -4.17 4.71 23.73
C CYS A 292 -3.91 4.06 25.11
N ALA A 293 -2.81 4.41 25.78
CA ALA A 293 -2.48 3.89 27.12
C ALA A 293 -3.62 4.06 28.16
N GLY A 294 -4.37 5.16 28.09
CA GLY A 294 -5.47 5.45 29.02
C GLY A 294 -6.71 4.58 28.75
N GLU A 295 -7.40 4.83 27.63
CA GLU A 295 -8.71 4.21 27.37
C GLU A 295 -8.63 2.74 26.95
N PHE A 296 -7.59 2.35 26.19
CA PHE A 296 -7.40 0.96 25.77
C PHE A 296 -6.58 0.16 26.79
N GLY A 297 -5.93 0.86 27.72
CA GLY A 297 -5.21 0.28 28.85
C GLY A 297 -3.74 -0.01 28.58
N ASN A 298 -2.97 -0.04 29.67
CA ASN A 298 -1.58 -0.43 29.70
C ASN A 298 -1.42 -1.55 30.74
N PRO A 299 -1.05 -2.78 30.32
CA PRO A 299 -0.91 -3.89 31.26
C PRO A 299 0.36 -3.80 32.10
N VAL A 300 1.39 -3.09 31.66
CA VAL A 300 2.71 -3.07 32.31
C VAL A 300 2.76 -2.00 33.40
N GLU A 301 2.74 -2.43 34.65
CA GLU A 301 2.81 -1.53 35.80
C GLU A 301 4.16 -0.79 35.83
N GLY A 302 4.09 0.55 35.96
CA GLY A 302 5.28 1.40 36.06
C GLY A 302 6.01 1.69 34.75
N TYR A 303 5.53 1.19 33.61
CA TYR A 303 6.06 1.51 32.28
C TYR A 303 5.09 2.41 31.52
N LYS A 304 5.56 3.51 30.92
CA LYS A 304 4.67 4.56 30.38
C LYS A 304 4.08 4.23 29.01
N ASP A 305 4.84 3.55 28.17
CA ASP A 305 4.41 3.12 26.84
C ASP A 305 3.55 1.86 26.95
N PRO A 306 2.33 1.82 26.37
CA PRO A 306 1.41 0.70 26.56
C PRO A 306 1.75 -0.49 25.65
N ILE A 307 2.90 -1.10 25.90
CA ILE A 307 3.30 -2.36 25.26
C ILE A 307 2.44 -3.49 25.81
N ARG A 308 1.74 -4.19 24.90
CA ARG A 308 0.84 -5.29 25.26
C ARG A 308 1.39 -6.55 24.64
N VAL A 309 1.81 -7.49 25.47
CA VAL A 309 2.32 -8.79 25.01
C VAL A 309 1.55 -9.87 25.74
N ARG A 310 0.70 -10.57 24.99
CA ARG A 310 -0.02 -11.73 25.49
C ARG A 310 0.91 -12.94 25.51
N TYR A 311 0.86 -13.72 26.57
CA TYR A 311 1.59 -14.98 26.68
C TYR A 311 0.71 -16.11 27.23
N PHE A 312 1.04 -17.35 26.89
CA PHE A 312 0.47 -18.54 27.51
C PHE A 312 1.27 -18.93 28.76
N ASP A 313 0.64 -18.92 29.92
CA ASP A 313 1.26 -19.37 31.18
C ASP A 313 1.17 -20.89 31.29
N GLU A 314 2.31 -21.60 31.21
CA GLU A 314 2.33 -23.07 31.26
C GLU A 314 1.90 -23.62 32.64
N LYS A 315 2.11 -22.84 33.71
CA LYS A 315 1.77 -23.26 35.08
C LYS A 315 0.27 -23.20 35.29
N ASP A 316 -0.35 -22.08 34.91
CA ASP A 316 -1.77 -21.84 35.15
C ASP A 316 -2.65 -22.33 33.98
N LYS A 317 -2.04 -22.65 32.83
CA LYS A 317 -2.70 -23.07 31.58
C LYS A 317 -3.72 -22.06 31.05
N VAL A 318 -3.40 -20.78 31.20
CA VAL A 318 -4.24 -19.66 30.76
C VAL A 318 -3.39 -18.62 30.03
N PHE A 319 -4.05 -17.80 29.22
CA PHE A 319 -3.40 -16.63 28.65
C PHE A 319 -3.41 -15.45 29.62
N LYS A 320 -2.30 -14.72 29.65
CA LYS A 320 -2.10 -13.50 30.44
C LYS A 320 -1.41 -12.44 29.58
N PHE A 321 -1.28 -11.22 30.11
CA PHE A 321 -0.42 -10.19 29.55
C PHE A 321 0.78 -9.98 30.44
N ILE A 322 1.93 -9.67 29.84
CA ILE A 322 3.09 -9.14 30.57
C ILE A 322 2.64 -7.89 31.31
N ASN A 323 2.86 -7.86 32.63
CA ASN A 323 2.38 -6.80 33.50
C ASN A 323 3.46 -6.12 34.36
N ASN A 324 4.72 -6.51 34.18
CA ASN A 324 5.85 -5.98 34.93
C ASN A 324 7.04 -5.77 33.99
N THR A 325 7.94 -4.87 34.38
CA THR A 325 9.08 -4.46 33.56
C THR A 325 10.16 -5.52 33.42
N ASN A 326 10.28 -6.48 34.34
CA ASN A 326 11.28 -7.55 34.24
C ASN A 326 10.95 -8.52 33.11
N ASP A 327 9.71 -9.02 33.09
CA ASP A 327 9.23 -9.91 32.02
C ASP A 327 9.22 -9.17 30.67
N LEU A 328 8.86 -7.88 30.66
CA LEU A 328 8.92 -7.06 29.44
C LEU A 328 10.37 -6.94 28.93
N LYS A 329 11.33 -6.67 29.83
CA LYS A 329 12.74 -6.56 29.49
C LYS A 329 13.28 -7.87 28.92
N GLU A 330 12.89 -9.01 29.50
CA GLU A 330 13.25 -10.34 29.00
C GLU A 330 12.69 -10.58 27.60
N TYR A 331 11.40 -10.28 27.37
CA TYR A 331 10.75 -10.42 26.07
C TYR A 331 11.44 -9.58 24.98
N ILE A 332 11.65 -8.28 25.21
CA ILE A 332 12.31 -7.39 24.24
C ILE A 332 13.72 -7.89 23.95
N GLY A 333 14.46 -8.29 24.98
CA GLY A 333 15.80 -8.86 24.82
C GLY A 333 15.79 -10.12 23.95
N LEU A 334 14.83 -11.02 24.13
CA LEU A 334 14.71 -12.24 23.31
C LEU A 334 14.43 -11.90 21.84
N VAL A 335 13.51 -10.99 21.55
CA VAL A 335 13.17 -10.56 20.19
C VAL A 335 14.38 -9.94 19.48
N LEU A 336 15.05 -8.99 20.14
CA LEU A 336 16.17 -8.27 19.53
C LEU A 336 17.41 -9.18 19.37
N ASN A 337 17.72 -10.04 20.35
CA ASN A 337 18.82 -11.00 20.21
C ASN A 337 18.57 -12.03 19.11
N HIS A 338 17.33 -12.49 18.92
CA HIS A 338 16.99 -13.37 17.81
C HIS A 338 17.30 -12.72 16.45
N LEU A 339 16.91 -11.45 16.25
CA LEU A 339 17.22 -10.71 15.02
C LEU A 339 18.73 -10.51 14.81
N ILE A 340 19.51 -10.37 15.89
CA ILE A 340 20.98 -10.34 15.85
C ILE A 340 21.54 -11.70 15.41
N GLU A 341 21.08 -12.79 16.03
CA GLU A 341 21.52 -14.16 15.73
C GLU A 341 21.17 -14.57 14.29
N CYS A 342 20.06 -14.07 13.75
CA CYS A 342 19.69 -14.24 12.35
C CYS A 342 20.49 -13.37 11.37
N GLY A 343 21.36 -12.47 11.86
CA GLY A 343 22.16 -11.57 11.01
C GLY A 343 21.35 -10.45 10.35
N LEU A 344 20.18 -10.10 10.90
CA LEU A 344 19.28 -9.10 10.35
C LEU A 344 19.49 -7.70 10.95
N TRP A 345 20.34 -7.57 11.97
CA TRP A 345 20.40 -6.40 12.85
C TRP A 345 20.63 -5.06 12.13
N ASP A 346 21.49 -5.03 11.10
CA ASP A 346 21.90 -3.78 10.43
C ASP A 346 20.71 -3.00 9.83
N ARG A 347 19.64 -3.73 9.47
CA ARG A 347 18.43 -3.18 8.85
C ARG A 347 17.23 -3.08 9.78
N VAL A 348 17.35 -3.47 11.05
CA VAL A 348 16.25 -3.38 12.02
C VAL A 348 16.12 -1.94 12.53
N ARG A 349 14.89 -1.45 12.62
CA ARG A 349 14.50 -0.21 13.30
C ARG A 349 13.37 -0.49 14.27
N ILE A 350 13.42 0.13 15.44
CA ILE A 350 12.23 0.26 16.30
C ILE A 350 11.54 1.55 15.92
N ILE A 351 10.35 1.44 15.35
CA ILE A 351 9.60 2.59 14.84
C ILE A 351 8.51 3.03 15.83
N ALA A 352 8.38 4.35 15.98
CA ALA A 352 7.27 5.00 16.67
C ALA A 352 6.35 5.71 15.67
N ASP A 353 5.04 5.53 15.85
CA ASP A 353 4.00 6.20 15.07
C ASP A 353 3.43 7.40 15.84
N GLU A 354 3.73 8.60 15.35
CA GLU A 354 3.28 9.89 15.87
C GLU A 354 3.52 10.10 17.39
N PRO A 355 4.73 9.83 17.91
CA PRO A 355 5.04 10.15 19.30
C PRO A 355 4.95 11.66 19.56
N ASN A 356 4.45 12.04 20.74
CA ASN A 356 4.23 13.45 21.11
C ASN A 356 4.92 13.86 22.42
N ASN A 357 5.59 12.93 23.10
CA ASN A 357 6.26 13.18 24.37
C ASN A 357 7.73 12.72 24.31
N PRO A 358 8.68 13.64 24.04
CA PRO A 358 10.10 13.34 23.92
C PRO A 358 10.70 12.68 25.17
N GLU A 359 10.27 13.10 26.36
CA GLU A 359 10.77 12.56 27.62
C GLU A 359 10.38 11.09 27.80
N VAL A 360 9.13 10.75 27.47
CA VAL A 360 8.66 9.35 27.51
C VAL A 360 9.41 8.52 26.48
N VAL A 361 9.59 9.02 25.25
CA VAL A 361 10.34 8.31 24.21
C VAL A 361 11.77 8.05 24.66
N LYS A 362 12.44 9.05 25.25
CA LYS A 362 13.80 8.90 25.77
C LYS A 362 13.90 7.83 26.86
N GLU A 363 13.00 7.86 27.85
CA GLU A 363 12.95 6.84 28.90
C GLU A 363 12.74 5.43 28.32
N CYS A 364 11.88 5.30 27.30
CA CYS A 364 11.62 4.01 26.63
C CYS A 364 12.84 3.54 25.81
N ILE A 365 13.51 4.44 25.08
CA ILE A 365 14.76 4.16 24.38
C ILE A 365 15.84 3.65 25.36
N GLU A 366 16.00 4.31 26.51
CA GLU A 366 16.94 3.88 27.54
C GLU A 366 16.60 2.48 28.08
N PHE A 367 15.30 2.21 28.31
CA PHE A 367 14.83 0.88 28.73
C PHE A 367 15.11 -0.20 27.68
N ILE A 368 14.77 0.05 26.41
CA ILE A 368 14.98 -0.87 25.29
C ILE A 368 16.48 -1.13 25.09
N ASN A 369 17.31 -0.08 25.06
CA ASN A 369 18.76 -0.22 24.95
C ASN A 369 19.35 -1.09 26.07
N SER A 370 18.76 -1.05 27.28
CA SER A 370 19.20 -1.88 28.39
C SER A 370 18.92 -3.39 28.22
N THR A 371 18.16 -3.78 27.18
CA THR A 371 17.82 -5.18 26.86
C THR A 371 18.87 -5.85 25.98
N VAL A 372 19.65 -5.05 25.22
CA VAL A 372 20.70 -5.51 24.29
C VAL A 372 21.94 -4.65 24.49
N GLY A 373 22.89 -5.12 25.29
CA GLY A 373 24.09 -4.35 25.65
C GLY A 373 25.23 -4.41 24.65
N THR A 374 25.17 -5.29 23.64
CA THR A 374 26.26 -5.56 22.70
C THR A 374 26.13 -4.83 21.37
N HIS A 375 24.95 -4.29 21.07
CA HIS A 375 24.64 -3.69 19.77
C HIS A 375 23.89 -2.37 19.95
N GLN A 376 24.16 -1.41 19.06
CA GLN A 376 23.40 -0.18 19.00
C GLN A 376 22.02 -0.46 18.37
N VAL A 377 20.95 -0.14 19.10
CA VAL A 377 19.58 -0.15 18.58
C VAL A 377 19.35 1.11 17.77
N LYS A 378 18.70 0.97 16.61
CA LYS A 378 18.34 2.09 15.75
C LYS A 378 16.85 2.37 15.83
N TYR A 379 16.49 3.65 15.84
CA TYR A 379 15.12 4.11 16.04
C TYR A 379 14.61 4.91 14.85
N LYS A 380 13.33 4.73 14.52
CA LYS A 380 12.63 5.46 13.46
C LYS A 380 11.40 6.15 14.01
N SER A 381 11.02 7.29 13.43
CA SER A 381 9.78 7.97 13.83
C SER A 381 9.02 8.55 12.63
N ALA A 382 7.72 8.27 12.56
CA ALA A 382 6.77 9.04 11.77
C ALA A 382 6.25 10.20 12.62
N THR A 383 6.68 11.44 12.33
CA THR A 383 6.44 12.61 13.18
C THR A 383 5.58 13.66 12.50
N HIS A 384 4.61 14.19 13.26
CA HIS A 384 3.74 15.29 12.87
C HIS A 384 3.76 16.49 13.86
N ASP A 385 4.54 16.38 14.94
CA ASP A 385 4.71 17.40 15.99
C ASP A 385 6.08 18.08 15.93
N GLN A 386 6.11 19.41 15.84
CA GLN A 386 7.34 20.19 15.74
C GLN A 386 8.17 20.11 17.03
N ASN A 387 7.52 20.15 18.20
CA ASN A 387 8.21 20.10 19.47
C ASN A 387 8.90 18.73 19.68
N PHE A 388 8.29 17.64 19.21
CA PHE A 388 8.92 16.34 19.16
C PHE A 388 10.11 16.33 18.21
N LEU A 389 9.92 16.79 16.97
CA LEU A 389 11.00 16.87 15.97
C LEU A 389 12.23 17.60 16.52
N ASP A 390 12.04 18.76 17.16
CA ASP A 390 13.16 19.55 17.65
C ASP A 390 13.93 18.91 18.82
N ARG A 391 13.22 18.14 19.66
CA ARG A 391 13.74 17.63 20.92
C ARG A 391 14.19 16.17 20.88
N ALA A 392 13.75 15.40 19.88
CA ALA A 392 14.02 13.96 19.76
C ALA A 392 14.85 13.59 18.52
N LYS A 393 15.13 14.53 17.59
CA LYS A 393 15.91 14.27 16.35
C LYS A 393 17.35 13.77 16.57
N ASP A 394 17.87 13.84 17.79
CA ASP A 394 19.21 13.35 18.10
C ASP A 394 19.20 11.88 18.53
N GLU A 395 18.11 11.45 19.16
CA GLU A 395 17.82 10.09 19.60
C GLU A 395 17.25 9.18 18.49
N ILE A 396 16.74 9.78 17.41
CA ILE A 396 16.14 9.07 16.27
C ILE A 396 17.14 9.02 15.10
N ASP A 397 17.28 7.84 14.48
CA ASP A 397 18.19 7.58 13.37
C ASP A 397 17.52 7.82 12.01
N ASP A 398 16.26 7.42 11.87
CA ASP A 398 15.46 7.51 10.64
C ASP A 398 14.16 8.28 10.90
N MET A 399 13.73 9.11 9.95
CA MET A 399 12.52 9.91 10.16
C MET A 399 11.65 9.98 8.92
N SER A 400 10.33 9.98 9.15
CA SER A 400 9.36 10.47 8.20
C SER A 400 8.61 11.64 8.82
N ILE A 401 8.61 12.80 8.17
CA ILE A 401 7.91 13.98 8.66
C ILE A 401 6.67 14.25 7.81
N ASN A 402 5.56 14.63 8.44
CA ASN A 402 4.35 14.91 7.65
C ASN A 402 4.57 16.09 6.68
N LEU A 403 3.76 16.19 5.63
CA LEU A 403 3.91 17.24 4.62
C LEU A 403 3.85 18.65 5.22
N LYS A 404 3.03 18.87 6.25
CA LYS A 404 2.93 20.17 6.93
C LYS A 404 4.27 20.58 7.56
N LEU A 405 4.89 19.69 8.34
CA LEU A 405 6.19 19.92 8.95
C LEU A 405 7.28 20.05 7.89
N THR A 406 7.23 19.26 6.82
CA THR A 406 8.15 19.36 5.68
C THR A 406 8.15 20.78 5.10
N ILE A 407 6.97 21.34 4.85
CA ILE A 407 6.81 22.71 4.33
C ILE A 407 7.27 23.75 5.37
N GLN A 408 6.88 23.58 6.64
CA GLN A 408 7.24 24.52 7.71
C GLN A 408 8.76 24.59 7.95
N ASN A 409 9.46 23.46 7.80
CA ASN A 409 10.89 23.34 7.97
C ASN A 409 11.67 23.38 6.65
N TYR A 410 11.05 23.79 5.53
CA TYR A 410 11.67 23.74 4.20
C TYR A 410 13.04 24.43 4.12
N LYS A 411 13.27 25.49 4.90
CA LYS A 411 14.57 26.18 4.93
C LYS A 411 15.69 25.35 5.58
N ASP A 412 15.34 24.50 6.53
CA ASP A 412 16.28 23.71 7.32
C ASP A 412 16.27 22.22 6.92
N ILE A 413 15.41 21.83 5.96
CA ILE A 413 15.19 20.44 5.58
C ILE A 413 16.44 19.77 5.03
N GLU A 414 17.25 20.51 4.26
CA GLU A 414 18.53 20.01 3.72
C GLU A 414 19.53 19.72 4.85
N SER A 415 19.59 20.58 5.86
CA SER A 415 20.43 20.39 7.05
C SER A 415 19.96 19.19 7.88
N LEU A 416 18.65 19.05 8.07
CA LEU A 416 18.06 17.89 8.75
C LEU A 416 18.35 16.59 7.98
N LYS A 417 18.14 16.61 6.66
CA LYS A 417 18.46 15.47 5.78
C LYS A 417 19.93 15.08 5.93
N LYS A 418 20.84 16.05 5.80
CA LYS A 418 22.28 15.80 5.93
C LYS A 418 22.60 15.18 7.29
N LYS A 419 22.05 15.71 8.38
CA LYS A 419 22.27 15.19 9.74
C LYS A 419 21.83 13.72 9.87
N ILE A 420 20.69 13.37 9.30
CA ILE A 420 20.17 11.98 9.31
C ILE A 420 21.03 11.08 8.42
N ASN A 421 21.32 11.50 7.19
CA ASN A 421 22.11 10.75 6.22
C ASN A 421 23.57 10.54 6.70
N ASP A 422 24.19 11.50 7.39
CA ASP A 422 25.55 11.39 7.95
C ASP A 422 25.65 10.25 8.99
N LYS A 423 24.54 9.89 9.65
CA LYS A 423 24.43 8.73 10.56
C LYS A 423 24.07 7.42 9.83
N GLY A 424 23.83 7.48 8.51
CA GLY A 424 23.36 6.36 7.70
C GLY A 424 21.85 6.13 7.76
N GLY A 425 21.07 7.09 8.27
CA GLY A 425 19.61 7.04 8.30
C GLY A 425 18.96 7.66 7.05
N ILE A 426 17.65 7.49 6.95
CA ILE A 426 16.79 7.91 5.85
C ILE A 426 15.81 8.98 6.32
N LEU A 427 15.63 10.04 5.52
CA LEU A 427 14.62 11.07 5.75
C LEU A 427 13.57 11.05 4.63
N THR A 428 12.37 10.55 4.95
CA THR A 428 11.19 10.59 4.08
C THR A 428 10.19 11.65 4.55
N TRP A 429 9.10 11.78 3.80
CA TRP A 429 7.91 12.52 4.23
C TRP A 429 6.65 11.68 4.03
N PHE A 430 5.56 12.05 4.69
CA PHE A 430 4.28 11.35 4.56
C PHE A 430 3.07 12.28 4.50
N VAL A 431 1.96 11.73 4.01
CA VAL A 431 0.61 12.23 4.25
C VAL A 431 -0.21 11.10 4.87
N CYS A 432 -1.32 11.45 5.51
CA CYS A 432 -2.24 10.49 6.12
C CYS A 432 -3.68 10.98 5.86
N CYS A 433 -4.52 11.00 6.88
CA CYS A 433 -5.85 11.60 6.82
C CYS A 433 -5.85 13.12 6.55
N PHE A 434 -4.68 13.77 6.61
CA PHE A 434 -4.43 15.13 6.17
C PHE A 434 -3.08 15.23 5.43
N PRO A 435 -2.86 16.27 4.60
CA PRO A 435 -3.80 17.32 4.20
C PRO A 435 -4.86 16.79 3.23
N GLU A 436 -5.82 17.65 2.86
CA GLU A 436 -6.80 17.32 1.82
C GLU A 436 -6.13 17.04 0.47
N LYS A 437 -5.04 17.76 0.15
CA LYS A 437 -4.25 17.59 -1.08
C LYS A 437 -2.77 17.91 -0.85
N PRO A 438 -1.84 17.20 -1.53
CA PRO A 438 -2.09 15.98 -2.29
C PRO A 438 -2.42 14.81 -1.34
N ASN A 439 -3.27 13.89 -1.79
CA ASN A 439 -3.58 12.66 -1.09
C ASN A 439 -4.04 11.54 -2.05
N SER A 440 -4.22 10.32 -1.53
CA SER A 440 -4.59 9.12 -2.30
C SER A 440 -6.00 8.60 -2.01
N PHE A 441 -6.90 9.46 -1.54
CA PHE A 441 -8.28 9.07 -1.25
C PHE A 441 -9.02 8.62 -2.53
N LEU A 442 -10.13 7.89 -2.38
CA LEU A 442 -11.01 7.56 -3.51
C LEU A 442 -11.52 8.83 -4.20
N SER A 443 -11.73 9.91 -3.46
CA SER A 443 -12.11 11.21 -4.02
C SER A 443 -10.95 11.99 -4.65
N SER A 444 -9.70 11.60 -4.39
CA SER A 444 -8.51 12.28 -4.92
C SER A 444 -8.31 11.94 -6.40
N PRO A 445 -8.07 12.93 -7.28
CA PRO A 445 -7.67 12.66 -8.66
C PRO A 445 -6.31 11.95 -8.68
N PHE A 446 -6.11 11.01 -9.60
CA PHE A 446 -4.90 10.17 -9.63
C PHE A 446 -3.60 10.98 -9.85
N VAL A 447 -3.68 12.20 -10.38
CA VAL A 447 -2.53 13.12 -10.47
C VAL A 447 -1.88 13.40 -9.11
N GLU A 448 -2.64 13.36 -8.02
CA GLU A 448 -2.13 13.57 -6.67
C GLU A 448 -1.21 12.44 -6.21
N ASN A 449 -1.37 11.21 -6.72
CA ASN A 449 -0.40 10.13 -6.50
C ASN A 449 0.88 10.35 -7.34
N ARG A 450 0.73 10.80 -8.58
CA ARG A 450 1.86 11.04 -9.49
C ARG A 450 2.77 12.19 -9.02
N ILE A 451 2.23 13.18 -8.30
CA ILE A 451 3.01 14.32 -7.81
C ILE A 451 3.91 13.97 -6.60
N ILE A 452 3.67 12.85 -5.91
CA ILE A 452 4.44 12.45 -4.71
C ILE A 452 5.94 12.32 -5.04
N GLY A 453 6.27 11.67 -6.16
CA GLY A 453 7.67 11.55 -6.61
C GLY A 453 8.33 12.91 -6.87
N TRP A 454 7.59 13.84 -7.49
CA TRP A 454 8.06 15.19 -7.77
C TRP A 454 8.25 16.03 -6.51
N TYR A 455 7.35 15.93 -5.53
CA TYR A 455 7.51 16.60 -4.24
C TYR A 455 8.68 16.04 -3.45
N THR A 456 8.87 14.72 -3.45
CA THR A 456 10.06 14.10 -2.85
C THR A 456 11.34 14.66 -3.45
N TYR A 457 11.41 14.74 -4.79
CA TYR A 457 12.53 15.34 -5.51
C TYR A 457 12.71 16.82 -5.17
N TYR A 458 11.62 17.59 -5.16
CA TYR A 458 11.64 19.03 -4.89
C TYR A 458 12.11 19.36 -3.47
N PHE A 459 11.65 18.61 -2.47
CA PHE A 459 12.12 18.74 -1.08
C PHE A 459 13.53 18.15 -0.88
N GLY A 460 14.06 17.46 -1.89
CA GLY A 460 15.34 16.78 -1.81
C GLY A 460 15.34 15.64 -0.79
N LEU A 461 14.21 15.01 -0.49
CA LEU A 461 14.07 13.93 0.49
C LEU A 461 14.37 12.55 -0.13
N ASP A 462 14.52 11.52 0.71
CA ASP A 462 14.95 10.19 0.27
C ASP A 462 13.80 9.34 -0.29
N GLY A 463 12.56 9.66 0.07
CA GLY A 463 11.40 8.88 -0.32
C GLY A 463 10.12 9.34 0.32
N PHE A 464 9.14 8.44 0.35
CA PHE A 464 7.79 8.71 0.82
C PHE A 464 7.26 7.53 1.64
N LEU A 465 6.59 7.87 2.74
CA LEU A 465 5.91 6.92 3.61
C LEU A 465 4.40 7.11 3.52
N ARG A 466 3.66 6.00 3.61
CA ARG A 466 2.23 6.00 3.87
C ARG A 466 1.89 4.89 4.87
N TRP A 467 0.98 5.18 5.79
CA TRP A 467 0.67 4.33 6.94
C TRP A 467 -0.15 3.07 6.59
N ASP A 468 -0.48 2.91 5.31
CA ASP A 468 -1.44 1.94 4.85
C ASP A 468 -1.06 1.36 3.48
N TYR A 469 -1.15 0.03 3.37
CA TYR A 469 -1.15 -0.70 2.10
C TYR A 469 -2.45 -1.49 1.92
N ASN A 470 -2.90 -2.20 2.97
CA ASN A 470 -3.97 -3.18 2.89
C ASN A 470 -4.87 -3.24 4.15
N LEU A 471 -5.12 -2.11 4.83
CA LEU A 471 -5.99 -2.06 6.00
C LEU A 471 -7.45 -1.77 5.58
N TRP A 472 -8.25 -2.80 5.42
CA TRP A 472 -9.61 -2.64 4.92
C TRP A 472 -10.67 -2.43 6.00
N THR A 473 -11.79 -1.83 5.59
CA THR A 473 -13.08 -2.00 6.25
C THR A 473 -13.56 -3.44 6.16
N GLU A 474 -14.67 -3.78 6.83
CA GLU A 474 -15.26 -5.13 6.79
C GLU A 474 -15.52 -5.64 5.36
N ASP A 475 -15.92 -4.74 4.44
CA ASP A 475 -16.09 -5.04 3.01
C ASP A 475 -15.79 -3.79 2.18
N PRO A 476 -14.53 -3.61 1.70
CA PRO A 476 -14.13 -2.40 0.98
C PRO A 476 -14.80 -2.29 -0.39
N TRP A 477 -15.24 -3.41 -0.99
CA TRP A 477 -15.97 -3.41 -2.26
C TRP A 477 -17.38 -2.82 -2.11
N LYS A 478 -17.99 -2.97 -0.93
CA LYS A 478 -19.35 -2.50 -0.65
C LYS A 478 -19.38 -1.13 0.05
N ASP A 479 -18.55 -0.93 1.08
CA ASP A 479 -18.49 0.32 1.82
C ASP A 479 -17.06 0.58 2.33
N SER A 480 -16.31 1.38 1.56
CA SER A 480 -14.97 1.86 1.91
C SER A 480 -14.98 3.04 2.89
N SER A 481 -16.14 3.62 3.21
CA SER A 481 -16.27 4.74 4.15
C SER A 481 -16.12 4.26 5.59
N TYR A 482 -15.33 4.95 6.42
CA TYR A 482 -15.10 4.53 7.81
C TYR A 482 -15.24 5.67 8.82
N LYS A 483 -14.19 6.47 9.05
CA LYS A 483 -14.20 7.60 10.00
C LYS A 483 -14.36 8.95 9.32
N PHE A 484 -15.17 9.01 8.27
CA PHE A 484 -15.46 10.25 7.57
C PHE A 484 -16.07 11.32 8.51
N PRO A 485 -15.65 12.60 8.44
CA PRO A 485 -14.75 13.18 7.45
C PRO A 485 -13.27 13.18 7.81
N ILE A 486 -12.88 12.60 8.95
CA ILE A 486 -11.47 12.59 9.38
C ILE A 486 -10.68 11.66 8.47
N TRP A 487 -11.11 10.40 8.33
CA TRP A 487 -10.50 9.47 7.37
C TRP A 487 -11.44 9.34 6.18
N LYS A 488 -11.03 9.93 5.06
CA LYS A 488 -11.75 9.78 3.79
C LYS A 488 -11.54 8.35 3.26
N ALA A 489 -12.52 7.82 2.56
CA ALA A 489 -12.44 6.51 1.92
C ALA A 489 -11.20 6.44 1.02
N GLY A 490 -10.45 5.34 1.11
CA GLY A 490 -9.15 5.16 0.43
C GLY A 490 -7.94 5.64 1.24
N ASP A 491 -8.11 6.18 2.46
CA ASP A 491 -6.98 6.51 3.35
C ASP A 491 -6.33 5.29 4.02
N MET A 492 -6.91 4.09 3.87
CA MET A 492 -6.49 2.90 4.62
C MET A 492 -5.97 1.76 3.72
N PHE A 493 -5.97 1.94 2.40
CA PHE A 493 -5.48 0.91 1.48
C PHE A 493 -5.11 1.48 0.11
N PHE A 494 -4.17 0.81 -0.58
CA PHE A 494 -3.87 1.02 -2.00
C PHE A 494 -4.36 -0.11 -2.90
N VAL A 495 -4.67 -1.26 -2.32
CA VAL A 495 -5.09 -2.47 -3.05
C VAL A 495 -6.39 -2.99 -2.48
N TYR A 496 -7.18 -3.69 -3.30
CA TYR A 496 -8.41 -4.35 -2.87
C TYR A 496 -8.20 -5.85 -2.62
N PRO A 497 -9.08 -6.51 -1.84
CA PRO A 497 -9.04 -7.96 -1.68
C PRO A 497 -9.61 -8.68 -2.90
N GLY A 498 -8.75 -9.43 -3.61
CA GLY A 498 -9.14 -10.26 -4.76
C GLY A 498 -9.61 -11.65 -4.35
N LYS A 499 -10.65 -12.18 -5.01
CA LYS A 499 -11.22 -13.51 -4.70
C LYS A 499 -10.25 -14.69 -4.88
N ASP A 500 -9.16 -14.46 -5.60
CA ASP A 500 -8.07 -15.40 -5.92
C ASP A 500 -6.86 -15.26 -4.98
N LEU A 501 -7.05 -14.69 -3.78
CA LEU A 501 -6.02 -14.52 -2.74
C LEU A 501 -4.89 -13.55 -3.11
N LYS A 502 -5.12 -12.69 -4.11
CA LYS A 502 -4.16 -11.71 -4.63
C LYS A 502 -4.71 -10.28 -4.54
N PRO A 503 -3.85 -9.26 -4.34
CA PRO A 503 -4.29 -7.87 -4.39
C PRO A 503 -4.93 -7.56 -5.74
N VAL A 504 -5.98 -6.74 -5.77
CA VAL A 504 -6.57 -6.15 -6.98
C VAL A 504 -6.21 -4.68 -7.03
#